data_AF-A0A812N674-F1
#
_entry.id   AF-A0A812N674-F1
#
_cell.length_a   1.000
_cell.length_b   1.000
_cell.length_c   1.000
_cell.angle_alpha   90.00
_cell.angle_beta   90.00
_cell.angle_gamma   90.00
#
_symmetry.space_group_name_H-M   'P 1'
#
loop_
_entity.id
_entity.type
_entity.pdbx_description
1 polymer ?
#
loop_
_entity_poly.entity_id
_entity_poly.type
_entity_poly.pdbx_seq_one_letter_code
_entity_poly.pdbx_strand_id
1 'polypeptide(L)'
;MGQSGHPPAGLDTRGWTWERFSVVNVKPYLEPGTVVALHNAVHNRFLKMTHELFMERSPEKGVGDLPSDWDFERFKVVDAGNGQIRLYNERHRKYVWMSGCDHYHRLASHHESHGLHDGLTKFTVVPGSDLFDGVIALHNSELNCFLRMTGHQVDASTWKSIQDLPDGWDQERFHIVKAGAGNQASEPAGKHLDVSLTYTSAFQHAAMEDGSCESKGHTAEALAAGDAVDAAALDPQSTSEERVSYHLTMVDGSETDVSLSAEATVYDACAAASAWRGLQVGRLRLVADGQVEPLPFCRKTKLCDVTGGQTNLLVVISRAYDLGEATGPLASSCTRCQFEHYPTSFYVSRQSGDAIEMEVCEGQRVTFSDPGADPGEPAGAIFGVSQPPLCGRMLMRILLHQRAWAFGVGLGSEKADQSQDPEHDPGFLGLYHGGSSTNVCAYAERVHEGEWVRDRGSKKFWTEETELAILFNFDDKRGYGTMQCFEGLEPFGTLVPIISDSYWPTVVLFMPDDAASIAVDFV
;
A
#
# COMPACT_ATOMS: atom_id res chain seq x y z
N MET A 1 24.82 -22.53 -31.46
CA MET A 1 23.38 -22.20 -31.39
C MET A 1 22.81 -22.91 -30.18
N GLY A 2 22.22 -22.26 -29.18
CA GLY A 2 22.19 -20.84 -28.83
C GLY A 2 22.27 -20.74 -27.28
N GLN A 3 22.81 -19.65 -26.73
CA GLN A 3 23.10 -19.55 -25.30
C GLN A 3 21.94 -18.97 -24.49
N SER A 4 21.69 -19.56 -23.32
CA SER A 4 20.97 -18.93 -22.21
C SER A 4 21.83 -17.83 -21.58
N GLY A 5 21.28 -16.63 -21.40
CA GLY A 5 21.98 -15.53 -20.73
C GLY A 5 22.16 -15.81 -19.23
N HIS A 6 23.40 -15.69 -18.75
CA HIS A 6 23.72 -15.63 -17.32
C HIS A 6 23.34 -14.24 -16.74
N PRO A 7 23.13 -14.11 -15.42
CA PRO A 7 22.97 -12.80 -14.79
C PRO A 7 24.23 -11.93 -14.98
N PRO A 8 24.10 -10.58 -14.93
CA PRO A 8 25.24 -9.68 -14.96
C PRO A 8 26.24 -9.99 -13.85
N ALA A 9 27.54 -10.04 -14.18
CA ALA A 9 28.58 -10.35 -13.21
C ALA A 9 28.80 -9.18 -12.25
N GLY A 10 28.47 -9.36 -10.96
CA GLY A 10 28.84 -8.41 -9.90
C GLY A 10 27.92 -8.39 -8.67
N LEU A 11 26.63 -8.71 -8.82
CA LEU A 11 25.65 -8.61 -7.73
C LEU A 11 25.59 -9.90 -6.89
N ASP A 12 26.02 -9.82 -5.63
CA ASP A 12 25.87 -10.89 -4.65
C ASP A 12 24.52 -10.78 -3.92
N THR A 13 23.47 -11.33 -4.52
CA THR A 13 22.08 -11.26 -4.01
C THR A 13 21.77 -12.24 -2.88
N ARG A 14 22.78 -12.89 -2.29
CA ARG A 14 22.59 -13.94 -1.25
C ARG A 14 22.21 -13.42 0.13
N GLY A 15 22.17 -12.09 0.34
CA GLY A 15 21.86 -11.47 1.63
C GLY A 15 20.46 -10.85 1.78
N TRP A 16 19.74 -10.57 0.69
CA TRP A 16 18.53 -9.74 0.74
C TRP A 16 17.26 -10.60 0.75
N THR A 17 16.48 -10.52 1.82
CA THR A 17 15.33 -11.41 2.08
C THR A 17 13.98 -10.69 2.27
N TRP A 18 13.92 -9.35 2.31
CA TRP A 18 12.70 -8.62 2.70
C TRP A 18 12.06 -7.77 1.58
N GLU A 19 12.80 -7.39 0.52
CA GLU A 19 12.29 -6.56 -0.58
C GLU A 19 11.90 -7.35 -1.86
N ARG A 20 11.81 -8.68 -1.79
CA ARG A 20 11.44 -9.53 -2.94
C ARG A 20 9.92 -9.63 -3.09
N PHE A 21 9.32 -8.68 -3.80
CA PHE A 21 7.93 -8.79 -4.20
C PHE A 21 7.78 -9.59 -5.49
N SER A 22 6.69 -10.35 -5.58
CA SER A 22 6.37 -11.18 -6.73
C SER A 22 4.91 -10.99 -7.12
N VAL A 23 4.67 -10.49 -8.34
CA VAL A 23 3.32 -10.44 -8.89
C VAL A 23 2.97 -11.82 -9.44
N VAL A 24 2.46 -12.68 -8.56
CA VAL A 24 2.15 -14.07 -8.94
C VAL A 24 0.67 -14.20 -9.25
N ASN A 25 0.40 -14.30 -10.55
CA ASN A 25 -0.80 -14.98 -11.03
C ASN A 25 -0.71 -16.44 -10.57
N VAL A 26 -1.39 -16.79 -9.47
CA VAL A 26 -1.48 -18.16 -8.93
C VAL A 26 -2.38 -19.03 -9.82
N LYS A 27 -2.00 -19.17 -11.08
CA LYS A 27 -2.60 -20.08 -12.06
C LYS A 27 -1.77 -21.35 -12.13
N PRO A 28 -2.40 -22.54 -12.07
CA PRO A 28 -3.72 -22.80 -12.62
C PRO A 28 -4.76 -23.40 -11.64
N TYR A 29 -4.52 -23.42 -10.33
CA TYR A 29 -5.29 -24.33 -9.46
C TYR A 29 -6.53 -23.71 -8.78
N LEU A 30 -6.52 -22.43 -8.38
CA LEU A 30 -7.72 -21.76 -7.85
C LEU A 30 -8.41 -20.87 -8.90
N GLU A 31 -8.49 -21.34 -10.15
CA GLU A 31 -9.29 -20.67 -11.18
C GLU A 31 -10.79 -20.95 -10.95
N PRO A 32 -11.68 -19.94 -10.97
CA PRO A 32 -13.11 -20.15 -10.91
C PRO A 32 -13.61 -21.18 -11.94
N GLY A 33 -14.40 -22.14 -11.47
CA GLY A 33 -14.88 -23.28 -12.26
C GLY A 33 -14.05 -24.56 -12.13
N THR A 34 -12.83 -24.50 -11.58
CA THR A 34 -12.04 -25.70 -11.26
C THR A 34 -12.55 -26.42 -10.00
N VAL A 35 -12.10 -27.66 -9.79
CA VAL A 35 -12.33 -28.43 -8.56
C VAL A 35 -10.97 -28.84 -7.97
N VAL A 36 -10.80 -28.58 -6.68
CA VAL A 36 -9.56 -28.78 -5.93
C VAL A 36 -9.79 -29.50 -4.61
N ALA A 37 -8.73 -30.05 -4.03
CA ALA A 37 -8.62 -30.30 -2.60
C ALA A 37 -7.46 -29.50 -2.03
N LEU A 38 -7.50 -29.20 -0.73
CA LEU A 38 -6.47 -28.41 -0.04
C LEU A 38 -5.78 -29.29 1.01
N HIS A 39 -4.47 -29.48 0.89
CA HIS A 39 -3.67 -30.36 1.77
C HIS A 39 -2.75 -29.56 2.66
N ASN A 40 -2.83 -29.74 3.98
CA ASN A 40 -1.86 -29.17 4.91
C ASN A 40 -0.72 -30.18 5.14
N ALA A 41 0.51 -29.74 4.86
CA ALA A 41 1.71 -30.58 4.96
C ALA A 41 2.06 -30.98 6.39
N VAL A 42 1.94 -30.05 7.36
CA VAL A 42 2.27 -30.27 8.78
C VAL A 42 1.45 -31.40 9.39
N HIS A 43 0.16 -31.45 9.05
CA HIS A 43 -0.77 -32.45 9.55
C HIS A 43 -0.96 -33.64 8.61
N ASN A 44 -0.38 -33.58 7.40
CA ASN A 44 -0.49 -34.56 6.33
C ASN A 44 -1.95 -34.97 6.04
N ARG A 45 -2.83 -33.97 5.90
CA ARG A 45 -4.28 -34.12 5.84
C ARG A 45 -4.92 -33.09 4.90
N PHE A 46 -6.07 -33.46 4.35
CA PHE A 46 -6.90 -32.60 3.51
C PHE A 46 -7.95 -31.84 4.32
N LEU A 47 -8.29 -30.63 3.88
CA LEU A 47 -9.50 -29.92 4.31
C LEU A 47 -10.73 -30.72 3.88
N LYS A 48 -11.70 -30.88 4.79
CA LYS A 48 -12.89 -31.70 4.60
C LYS A 48 -14.14 -30.95 5.08
N MET A 49 -15.24 -31.02 4.32
CA MET A 49 -16.57 -30.64 4.81
C MET A 49 -17.30 -31.87 5.36
N THR A 50 -18.06 -31.73 6.46
CA THR A 50 -18.83 -32.86 7.02
C THR A 50 -20.34 -32.68 6.87
N HIS A 51 -21.09 -33.74 7.17
CA HIS A 51 -22.55 -33.68 7.21
C HIS A 51 -23.08 -32.74 8.31
N GLU A 52 -22.32 -32.54 9.40
CA GLU A 52 -22.74 -31.81 10.61
C GLU A 52 -22.47 -30.31 10.53
N LEU A 53 -22.49 -29.72 9.32
CA LEU A 53 -22.19 -28.32 9.04
C LEU A 53 -20.74 -27.86 9.30
N PHE A 54 -19.85 -28.68 9.87
CA PHE A 54 -18.48 -28.27 10.19
C PHE A 54 -17.45 -28.57 9.09
N MET A 55 -16.34 -27.82 9.14
CA MET A 55 -15.10 -28.17 8.46
C MET A 55 -14.20 -28.97 9.40
N GLU A 56 -13.56 -30.00 8.86
CA GLU A 56 -12.66 -30.88 9.58
C GLU A 56 -11.41 -31.17 8.74
N ARG A 57 -10.48 -31.91 9.35
CA ARG A 57 -9.31 -32.49 8.69
C ARG A 57 -9.62 -33.95 8.33
N SER A 58 -9.22 -34.38 7.14
CA SER A 58 -9.33 -35.79 6.72
C SER A 58 -8.52 -36.73 7.62
N PRO A 59 -8.67 -38.07 7.49
CA PRO A 59 -7.61 -39.01 7.88
C PRO A 59 -6.28 -38.68 7.20
N GLU A 60 -5.15 -39.12 7.77
CA GLU A 60 -3.80 -38.87 7.22
C GLU A 60 -3.64 -39.46 5.81
N LYS A 61 -3.21 -38.60 4.88
CA LYS A 61 -2.92 -38.90 3.47
C LYS A 61 -1.88 -37.93 2.92
N GLY A 62 -0.94 -38.44 2.13
CA GLY A 62 -0.01 -37.61 1.39
C GLY A 62 -0.70 -36.69 0.40
N VAL A 63 -0.03 -35.60 0.03
CA VAL A 63 -0.54 -34.60 -0.92
C VAL A 63 -0.93 -35.20 -2.28
N GLY A 64 -0.24 -36.25 -2.74
CA GLY A 64 -0.58 -36.99 -3.96
C GLY A 64 -1.58 -38.15 -3.77
N ASP A 65 -2.01 -38.43 -2.54
CA ASP A 65 -2.78 -39.64 -2.19
C ASP A 65 -4.27 -39.38 -1.97
N LEU A 66 -4.83 -38.32 -2.58
CA LEU A 66 -6.27 -38.00 -2.50
C LEU A 66 -7.11 -39.12 -3.15
N PRO A 67 -7.93 -39.86 -2.38
CA PRO A 67 -8.75 -40.94 -2.94
C PRO A 67 -9.82 -40.42 -3.92
N SER A 68 -10.16 -41.24 -4.91
CA SER A 68 -11.14 -40.89 -5.94
C SER A 68 -12.58 -40.82 -5.43
N ASP A 69 -12.88 -41.48 -4.30
CA ASP A 69 -14.17 -41.54 -3.61
C ASP A 69 -14.31 -40.51 -2.47
N TRP A 70 -13.27 -39.71 -2.21
CA TRP A 70 -13.30 -38.62 -1.24
C TRP A 70 -13.92 -37.37 -1.87
N ASP A 71 -15.25 -37.31 -1.85
CA ASP A 71 -16.08 -36.20 -2.35
C ASP A 71 -16.19 -35.01 -1.39
N PHE A 72 -15.84 -35.20 -0.11
CA PHE A 72 -16.08 -34.23 0.97
C PHE A 72 -14.91 -33.23 1.11
N GLU A 73 -13.76 -33.64 0.60
CA GLU A 73 -12.49 -32.93 0.52
C GLU A 73 -12.34 -32.14 -0.80
N ARG A 74 -13.35 -32.21 -1.68
CA ARG A 74 -13.37 -31.57 -3.01
C ARG A 74 -14.19 -30.30 -3.00
N PHE A 75 -13.61 -29.20 -3.48
CA PHE A 75 -14.22 -27.89 -3.53
C PHE A 75 -14.13 -27.32 -4.94
N LYS A 76 -15.29 -26.98 -5.49
CA LYS A 76 -15.39 -26.15 -6.68
C LYS A 76 -15.05 -24.72 -6.32
N VAL A 77 -14.15 -24.12 -7.08
CA VAL A 77 -13.76 -22.72 -6.92
C VAL A 77 -14.82 -21.86 -7.60
N VAL A 78 -15.32 -20.85 -6.90
CA VAL A 78 -16.35 -19.94 -7.37
C VAL A 78 -15.83 -18.51 -7.26
N ASP A 79 -16.00 -17.71 -8.30
CA ASP A 79 -15.65 -16.27 -8.28
C ASP A 79 -16.53 -15.54 -7.25
N ALA A 80 -15.90 -14.71 -6.41
CA ALA A 80 -16.58 -13.89 -5.41
C ALA A 80 -16.56 -12.38 -5.74
N GLY A 81 -15.92 -11.99 -6.85
CA GLY A 81 -15.60 -10.60 -7.19
C GLY A 81 -14.34 -10.10 -6.47
N ASN A 82 -13.84 -8.94 -6.90
CA ASN A 82 -12.70 -8.22 -6.28
C ASN A 82 -11.43 -9.07 -6.06
N GLY A 83 -11.17 -10.05 -6.92
CA GLY A 83 -10.03 -10.97 -6.79
C GLY A 83 -10.17 -12.05 -5.72
N GLN A 84 -11.35 -12.17 -5.10
CA GLN A 84 -11.67 -13.17 -4.08
C GLN A 84 -12.36 -14.39 -4.67
N ILE A 85 -12.30 -15.51 -3.96
CA ILE A 85 -12.98 -16.77 -4.29
C ILE A 85 -13.91 -17.23 -3.17
N ARG A 86 -14.83 -18.15 -3.48
CA ARG A 86 -15.47 -19.05 -2.50
C ARG A 86 -15.13 -20.50 -2.84
N LEU A 87 -15.12 -21.37 -1.83
CA LEU A 87 -14.92 -22.80 -1.98
C LEU A 87 -16.26 -23.53 -1.76
N TYR A 88 -16.81 -24.15 -2.80
CA TYR A 88 -18.11 -24.81 -2.78
C TYR A 88 -17.99 -26.32 -2.86
N ASN A 89 -18.48 -27.06 -1.86
CA ASN A 89 -18.55 -28.51 -1.95
C ASN A 89 -19.85 -28.95 -2.64
N GLU A 90 -19.76 -29.58 -3.82
CA GLU A 90 -20.92 -30.00 -4.61
C GLU A 90 -21.76 -31.10 -3.93
N ARG A 91 -21.11 -31.95 -3.12
CA ARG A 91 -21.75 -33.08 -2.41
C ARG A 91 -22.63 -32.63 -1.24
N HIS A 92 -22.19 -31.61 -0.51
CA HIS A 92 -22.92 -31.00 0.61
C HIS A 92 -23.78 -29.80 0.19
N ARG A 93 -23.51 -29.23 -0.99
CA ARG A 93 -24.15 -28.02 -1.56
C ARG A 93 -23.99 -26.79 -0.68
N LYS A 94 -22.78 -26.55 -0.18
CA LYS A 94 -22.44 -25.47 0.75
C LYS A 94 -21.08 -24.87 0.43
N TYR A 95 -20.88 -23.64 0.86
CA TYR A 95 -19.59 -22.96 0.87
C TYR A 95 -18.84 -23.21 2.17
N VAL A 96 -17.52 -23.20 2.13
CA VAL A 96 -16.66 -23.05 3.30
C VAL A 96 -16.93 -21.68 3.93
N TRP A 97 -17.07 -21.63 5.26
CA TRP A 97 -17.48 -20.43 6.00
C TRP A 97 -16.68 -20.30 7.30
N MET A 98 -16.17 -19.11 7.58
CA MET A 98 -15.50 -18.78 8.84
C MET A 98 -16.48 -18.09 9.79
N SER A 99 -16.66 -18.64 10.99
CA SER A 99 -17.67 -18.14 11.96
C SER A 99 -17.13 -17.10 12.95
N GLY A 100 -15.85 -16.74 12.86
CA GLY A 100 -15.13 -15.87 13.81
C GLY A 100 -13.61 -16.03 13.67
N CYS A 101 -12.83 -15.16 14.33
CA CYS A 101 -11.37 -15.06 14.23
C CYS A 101 -10.60 -15.42 15.52
N ASP A 102 -11.15 -16.34 16.32
CA ASP A 102 -10.48 -16.89 17.51
C ASP A 102 -10.30 -18.43 17.42
N HIS A 103 -9.53 -18.97 18.36
CA HIS A 103 -9.20 -20.41 18.40
C HIS A 103 -10.34 -21.32 18.92
N TYR A 104 -11.46 -20.77 19.35
CA TYR A 104 -12.64 -21.53 19.80
C TYR A 104 -13.67 -21.70 18.69
N HIS A 105 -13.66 -20.82 17.68
CA HIS A 105 -14.53 -20.90 16.52
C HIS A 105 -14.00 -21.87 15.44
N ARG A 106 -14.58 -23.08 15.38
CA ARG A 106 -14.41 -24.00 14.25
C ARG A 106 -14.96 -23.39 12.97
N LEU A 107 -14.28 -23.67 11.84
CA LEU A 107 -14.90 -23.41 10.54
C LEU A 107 -16.15 -24.28 10.35
N ALA A 108 -17.11 -23.71 9.64
CA ALA A 108 -18.36 -24.37 9.31
C ALA A 108 -18.71 -24.13 7.84
N SER A 109 -19.96 -24.41 7.46
CA SER A 109 -20.40 -24.45 6.08
C SER A 109 -21.75 -23.77 5.90
N HIS A 110 -21.83 -22.89 4.90
CA HIS A 110 -22.99 -22.02 4.68
C HIS A 110 -23.74 -22.38 3.40
N HIS A 111 -25.07 -22.28 3.44
CA HIS A 111 -25.94 -22.63 2.30
C HIS A 111 -26.08 -21.49 1.27
N GLU A 112 -25.92 -20.24 1.69
CA GLU A 112 -26.21 -19.06 0.86
C GLU A 112 -24.92 -18.34 0.45
N SER A 113 -24.89 -17.83 -0.78
CA SER A 113 -23.81 -17.02 -1.38
C SER A 113 -24.10 -15.51 -1.39
N HIS A 114 -25.11 -15.07 -0.64
CA HIS A 114 -25.64 -13.70 -0.63
C HIS A 114 -26.22 -13.40 0.75
N GLY A 115 -26.27 -12.12 1.14
CA GLY A 115 -26.84 -11.66 2.41
C GLY A 115 -25.81 -11.30 3.49
N LEU A 116 -26.27 -11.14 4.74
CA LEU A 116 -25.49 -10.65 5.90
C LEU A 116 -24.25 -11.48 6.28
N HIS A 117 -24.06 -12.66 5.68
CA HIS A 117 -22.93 -13.55 5.95
C HIS A 117 -22.07 -13.83 4.69
N ASP A 118 -22.27 -13.06 3.62
CA ASP A 118 -21.58 -13.30 2.34
C ASP A 118 -20.05 -13.14 2.47
N GLY A 119 -19.57 -12.06 3.12
CA GLY A 119 -18.14 -11.80 3.32
C GLY A 119 -17.40 -12.93 4.03
N LEU A 120 -18.07 -13.64 4.95
CA LEU A 120 -17.55 -14.76 5.73
C LEU A 120 -17.33 -16.06 4.90
N THR A 121 -17.76 -16.07 3.64
CA THR A 121 -17.54 -17.17 2.67
C THR A 121 -16.49 -16.84 1.61
N LYS A 122 -15.97 -15.60 1.62
CA LYS A 122 -15.00 -15.11 0.64
C LYS A 122 -13.58 -15.25 1.18
N PHE A 123 -12.67 -15.61 0.28
CA PHE A 123 -11.26 -15.79 0.60
C PHE A 123 -10.42 -15.09 -0.46
N THR A 124 -9.48 -14.27 -0.01
CA THR A 124 -8.38 -13.81 -0.85
C THR A 124 -7.26 -14.85 -0.75
N VAL A 125 -6.74 -15.29 -1.91
CA VAL A 125 -5.67 -16.28 -1.98
C VAL A 125 -4.33 -15.58 -1.74
N VAL A 126 -3.61 -15.99 -0.70
CA VAL A 126 -2.28 -15.47 -0.39
C VAL A 126 -1.24 -16.52 -0.79
N PRO A 127 -0.29 -16.20 -1.69
CA PRO A 127 0.78 -17.14 -2.05
C PRO A 127 1.65 -17.55 -0.85
N GLY A 128 2.28 -18.73 -0.95
CA GLY A 128 3.37 -19.13 -0.07
C GLY A 128 4.62 -18.26 -0.21
N SER A 129 5.60 -18.48 0.67
CA SER A 129 6.90 -17.79 0.61
C SER A 129 7.81 -18.33 -0.51
N ASP A 130 7.63 -19.59 -0.91
CA ASP A 130 7.88 -20.01 -2.29
C ASP A 130 6.56 -19.91 -3.07
N LEU A 131 6.66 -19.52 -4.32
CA LEU A 131 5.54 -19.18 -5.19
C LEU A 131 5.33 -20.25 -6.27
N PHE A 132 6.32 -21.13 -6.41
CA PHE A 132 6.37 -22.19 -7.41
C PHE A 132 6.03 -23.57 -6.83
N ASP A 133 5.86 -23.69 -5.51
CA ASP A 133 5.53 -24.93 -4.79
C ASP A 133 4.01 -25.25 -4.73
N GLY A 134 3.16 -24.30 -5.17
CA GLY A 134 1.71 -24.43 -5.14
C GLY A 134 1.10 -24.36 -3.73
N VAL A 135 1.83 -23.82 -2.75
CA VAL A 135 1.36 -23.53 -1.40
C VAL A 135 0.67 -22.17 -1.36
N ILE A 136 -0.44 -22.11 -0.63
CA ILE A 136 -1.20 -20.90 -0.38
C ILE A 136 -1.66 -20.84 1.08
N ALA A 137 -2.04 -19.65 1.54
CA ALA A 137 -2.99 -19.47 2.63
C ALA A 137 -4.29 -18.84 2.09
N LEU A 138 -5.38 -19.00 2.84
CA LEU A 138 -6.68 -18.42 2.50
C LEU A 138 -7.06 -17.40 3.56
N HIS A 139 -7.05 -16.12 3.18
CA HIS A 139 -7.39 -15.01 4.06
C HIS A 139 -8.85 -14.61 3.92
N ASN A 140 -9.60 -14.52 5.01
CA ASN A 140 -10.92 -13.92 5.01
C ASN A 140 -10.81 -12.45 5.42
N SER A 141 -11.06 -11.54 4.48
CA SER A 141 -10.90 -10.09 4.69
C SER A 141 -11.95 -9.46 5.62
N GLU A 142 -13.12 -10.09 5.77
CA GLU A 142 -14.17 -9.62 6.70
C GLU A 142 -13.75 -9.82 8.17
N LEU A 143 -13.11 -10.95 8.46
CA LEU A 143 -12.62 -11.33 9.80
C LEU A 143 -11.14 -10.96 10.03
N ASN A 144 -10.46 -10.49 8.99
CA ASN A 144 -9.01 -10.25 8.91
C ASN A 144 -8.17 -11.36 9.57
N CYS A 145 -8.33 -12.59 9.08
CA CYS A 145 -7.59 -13.77 9.57
C CYS A 145 -7.50 -14.87 8.50
N PHE A 146 -6.68 -15.88 8.76
CA PHE A 146 -6.44 -17.01 7.85
C PHE A 146 -7.21 -18.27 8.25
N LEU A 147 -7.62 -19.05 7.26
CA LEU A 147 -8.06 -20.44 7.45
C LEU A 147 -6.88 -21.27 7.95
N ARG A 148 -7.07 -22.02 9.03
CA ARG A 148 -6.03 -22.81 9.69
C ARG A 148 -6.46 -24.26 9.92
N MET A 149 -5.56 -25.21 9.65
CA MET A 149 -5.70 -26.59 10.12
C MET A 149 -4.75 -26.80 11.31
N THR A 150 -5.31 -27.22 12.45
CA THR A 150 -4.53 -27.61 13.62
C THR A 150 -4.47 -29.13 13.76
N GLY A 151 -3.64 -29.60 14.69
CA GLY A 151 -3.56 -31.02 15.05
C GLY A 151 -4.87 -31.64 15.56
N HIS A 152 -5.90 -30.82 15.83
CA HIS A 152 -7.19 -31.27 16.35
C HIS A 152 -8.39 -30.90 15.45
N GLN A 153 -8.44 -29.70 14.86
CA GLN A 153 -9.60 -29.17 14.13
C GLN A 153 -9.20 -28.29 12.93
N VAL A 154 -10.19 -27.76 12.20
CA VAL A 154 -10.01 -26.64 11.27
C VAL A 154 -10.72 -25.43 11.87
N ASP A 155 -9.98 -24.33 12.03
CA ASP A 155 -10.40 -23.11 12.71
C ASP A 155 -9.76 -21.88 12.06
N ALA A 156 -9.98 -20.70 12.64
CA ALA A 156 -9.28 -19.49 12.25
C ALA A 156 -7.90 -19.41 12.94
N SER A 157 -6.93 -18.80 12.25
CA SER A 157 -5.78 -18.20 12.91
C SER A 157 -6.23 -17.13 13.92
N THR A 158 -5.31 -16.60 14.73
CA THR A 158 -5.61 -15.30 15.35
C THR A 158 -5.84 -14.27 14.25
N TRP A 159 -6.54 -13.17 14.58
CA TRP A 159 -6.54 -11.95 13.79
C TRP A 159 -5.13 -11.64 13.24
N LYS A 160 -5.04 -11.39 11.94
CA LYS A 160 -3.80 -11.24 11.18
C LYS A 160 -4.08 -10.68 9.78
N SER A 161 -3.44 -9.56 9.44
CA SER A 161 -3.59 -8.93 8.13
C SER A 161 -3.12 -9.82 6.97
N ILE A 162 -3.68 -9.59 5.79
CA ILE A 162 -3.42 -10.39 4.58
C ILE A 162 -1.95 -10.35 4.13
N GLN A 163 -1.25 -9.22 4.33
CA GLN A 163 0.17 -9.08 3.97
C GLN A 163 1.12 -9.69 5.02
N ASP A 164 0.62 -10.04 6.20
CA ASP A 164 1.43 -10.30 7.38
C ASP A 164 1.66 -11.80 7.67
N LEU A 165 1.29 -12.71 6.76
CA LEU A 165 1.39 -14.17 6.92
C LEU A 165 2.83 -14.58 7.32
N PRO A 166 3.07 -15.02 8.57
CA PRO A 166 4.42 -15.33 9.02
C PRO A 166 4.99 -16.57 8.34
N ASP A 167 6.30 -16.59 8.09
CA ASP A 167 6.95 -17.75 7.45
C ASP A 167 6.71 -19.06 8.21
N GLY A 168 6.84 -19.05 9.54
CA GLY A 168 6.59 -20.21 10.40
C GLY A 168 5.12 -20.50 10.75
N TRP A 169 4.15 -19.88 10.05
CA TRP A 169 2.72 -20.22 10.16
C TRP A 169 2.37 -21.33 9.17
N ASP A 170 2.81 -22.54 9.48
CA ASP A 170 2.68 -23.71 8.61
C ASP A 170 1.31 -24.42 8.71
N GLN A 171 0.48 -24.04 9.69
CA GLN A 171 -0.87 -24.59 9.91
C GLN A 171 -1.92 -23.92 9.01
N GLU A 172 -1.61 -22.71 8.56
CA GLU A 172 -2.38 -21.84 7.67
C GLU A 172 -2.06 -22.09 6.18
N ARG A 173 -1.05 -22.93 5.91
CA ARG A 173 -0.51 -23.23 4.57
C ARG A 173 -1.11 -24.51 3.98
N PHE A 174 -1.48 -24.46 2.71
CA PHE A 174 -2.12 -25.56 1.98
C PHE A 174 -1.55 -25.72 0.58
N HIS A 175 -1.13 -26.94 0.21
CA HIS A 175 -0.90 -27.32 -1.18
C HIS A 175 -2.24 -27.48 -1.89
N ILE A 176 -2.34 -26.97 -3.11
CA ILE A 176 -3.53 -27.15 -3.95
C ILE A 176 -3.40 -28.42 -4.78
N VAL A 177 -4.36 -29.35 -4.62
CA VAL A 177 -4.40 -30.62 -5.35
C VAL A 177 -5.55 -30.58 -6.36
N LYS A 178 -5.23 -30.73 -7.65
CA LYS A 178 -6.24 -30.66 -8.73
C LYS A 178 -7.14 -31.89 -8.72
N ALA A 179 -8.32 -31.76 -8.14
CA ALA A 179 -9.29 -32.82 -7.95
C ALA A 179 -10.22 -32.94 -9.17
N GLY A 180 -9.71 -33.52 -10.27
CA GLY A 180 -10.47 -33.70 -11.51
C GLY A 180 -11.82 -34.40 -11.33
N ALA A 181 -12.79 -34.05 -12.18
CA ALA A 181 -14.12 -34.64 -12.18
C ALA A 181 -14.10 -36.08 -12.73
N GLY A 182 -13.93 -37.05 -11.83
CA GLY A 182 -14.04 -38.48 -12.11
C GLY A 182 -12.73 -39.18 -12.47
N ASN A 183 -12.37 -40.18 -11.65
CA ASN A 183 -11.49 -41.32 -11.94
C ASN A 183 -10.29 -41.13 -12.90
N GLN A 184 -9.28 -40.36 -12.50
CA GLN A 184 -7.86 -40.78 -12.58
C GLN A 184 -7.08 -40.18 -11.40
N ALA A 185 -6.02 -40.86 -10.96
CA ALA A 185 -5.15 -40.34 -9.90
C ALA A 185 -4.39 -39.11 -10.41
N SER A 186 -4.46 -38.00 -9.67
CA SER A 186 -3.78 -36.75 -9.98
C SER A 186 -2.35 -36.76 -9.45
N GLU A 187 -1.36 -36.47 -10.30
CA GLU A 187 0.02 -36.28 -9.84
C GLU A 187 0.14 -35.06 -8.91
N PRO A 188 1.00 -35.13 -7.87
CA PRO A 188 1.41 -33.93 -7.15
C PRO A 188 2.25 -33.05 -8.07
N ALA A 189 1.97 -31.75 -8.08
CA ALA A 189 2.68 -30.76 -8.90
C ALA A 189 4.09 -30.48 -8.35
N GLY A 190 5.04 -31.39 -8.61
CA GLY A 190 6.44 -31.20 -8.25
C GLY A 190 7.27 -32.49 -8.28
N LYS A 191 8.01 -32.72 -9.37
CA LYS A 191 9.12 -33.69 -9.40
C LYS A 191 10.30 -33.21 -10.26
N HIS A 192 11.46 -33.20 -9.60
CA HIS A 192 12.84 -33.29 -10.12
C HIS A 192 13.12 -32.97 -11.60
N LEU A 193 13.98 -31.96 -11.81
CA LEU A 193 14.86 -31.86 -12.97
C LEU A 193 16.32 -32.02 -12.51
N ASP A 194 16.89 -33.20 -12.73
CA ASP A 194 18.33 -33.42 -12.59
C ASP A 194 19.07 -32.72 -13.74
N VAL A 195 20.09 -31.92 -13.42
CA VAL A 195 21.02 -31.36 -14.43
C VAL A 195 22.45 -31.64 -14.01
N SER A 196 23.06 -32.63 -14.67
CA SER A 196 24.47 -32.98 -14.52
C SER A 196 25.38 -31.94 -15.18
N LEU A 197 26.36 -31.41 -14.44
CA LEU A 197 27.38 -30.49 -14.95
C LEU A 197 28.43 -31.22 -15.80
N THR A 198 28.66 -30.75 -17.03
CA THR A 198 29.91 -31.00 -17.78
C THR A 198 30.44 -29.70 -18.37
N TYR A 199 31.70 -29.40 -18.07
CA TYR A 199 32.38 -28.14 -18.36
C TYR A 199 33.30 -28.31 -19.58
N THR A 200 33.29 -27.36 -20.53
CA THR A 200 34.38 -27.24 -21.51
C THR A 200 34.61 -25.79 -21.91
N SER A 201 35.84 -25.33 -21.78
CA SER A 201 36.29 -23.95 -22.01
C SER A 201 36.98 -23.77 -23.35
N ALA A 202 36.79 -22.63 -24.03
CA ALA A 202 37.74 -22.10 -25.01
C ALA A 202 37.67 -20.57 -25.11
N PHE A 203 38.78 -19.90 -24.80
CA PHE A 203 39.08 -18.52 -25.22
C PHE A 203 39.50 -18.50 -26.70
N GLN A 204 39.27 -17.39 -27.43
CA GLN A 204 40.36 -16.65 -28.10
C GLN A 204 39.94 -15.30 -28.73
N HIS A 205 40.94 -14.43 -28.92
CA HIS A 205 40.90 -13.06 -29.46
C HIS A 205 40.55 -12.96 -30.95
N ALA A 206 40.07 -11.78 -31.38
CA ALA A 206 40.70 -10.95 -32.42
C ALA A 206 40.13 -9.51 -32.40
N ALA A 207 40.84 -8.55 -33.00
CA ALA A 207 40.48 -7.13 -33.07
C ALA A 207 40.73 -6.55 -34.49
N MET A 208 40.39 -5.25 -34.65
CA MET A 208 40.86 -4.28 -35.67
C MET A 208 40.15 -4.12 -37.03
N GLU A 209 39.77 -2.85 -37.25
CA GLU A 209 40.07 -1.96 -38.38
C GLU A 209 39.13 -1.74 -39.61
N ASP A 210 38.86 -0.44 -39.79
CA ASP A 210 38.75 0.38 -41.01
C ASP A 210 37.72 0.16 -42.13
N GLY A 211 37.21 1.31 -42.64
CA GLY A 211 36.46 1.39 -43.90
C GLY A 211 35.63 2.68 -44.06
N SER A 212 36.22 3.72 -44.68
CA SER A 212 35.51 4.97 -45.04
C SER A 212 34.77 4.88 -46.38
N CYS A 213 33.81 5.79 -46.65
CA CYS A 213 33.82 6.74 -47.79
C CYS A 213 32.44 7.41 -48.03
N GLU A 214 32.45 8.50 -48.79
CA GLU A 214 31.40 9.53 -49.00
C GLU A 214 30.34 9.18 -50.06
N SER A 215 29.22 9.92 -50.08
CA SER A 215 28.89 10.76 -51.26
C SER A 215 27.75 11.78 -51.05
N LYS A 216 28.04 13.05 -51.42
CA LYS A 216 27.24 14.03 -52.20
C LYS A 216 25.70 13.87 -52.22
N GLY A 217 24.85 14.86 -51.95
CA GLY A 217 25.03 16.32 -51.98
C GLY A 217 24.14 16.96 -53.06
N HIS A 218 23.37 18.00 -52.74
CA HIS A 218 22.61 18.84 -53.69
C HIS A 218 22.52 20.29 -53.19
N THR A 219 22.82 21.23 -54.09
CA THR A 219 22.56 22.69 -54.04
C THR A 219 21.12 22.96 -54.51
N ALA A 220 20.50 24.15 -54.45
CA ALA A 220 20.88 25.52 -54.07
C ALA A 220 19.68 26.14 -53.27
N GLU A 221 19.41 27.45 -53.10
CA GLU A 221 19.95 28.71 -53.64
C GLU A 221 19.68 29.87 -52.64
N ALA A 222 19.63 31.15 -53.06
CA ALA A 222 19.41 32.32 -52.18
C ALA A 222 18.62 33.46 -52.84
N LEU A 223 18.09 34.39 -52.03
CA LEU A 223 17.72 35.81 -52.29
C LEU A 223 17.26 36.41 -50.92
N ALA A 224 18.07 37.22 -50.21
CA ALA A 224 18.21 38.68 -50.31
C ALA A 224 16.91 39.47 -49.96
N ALA A 225 16.91 40.59 -49.22
CA ALA A 225 17.87 41.29 -48.34
C ALA A 225 17.08 42.42 -47.60
N GLY A 226 17.56 42.96 -46.47
CA GLY A 226 16.92 44.17 -45.90
C GLY A 226 17.22 44.51 -44.44
N ASP A 227 18.17 45.43 -44.24
CA ASP A 227 18.35 46.37 -43.12
C ASP A 227 18.66 45.89 -41.69
N ALA A 228 19.48 46.69 -41.02
CA ALA A 228 20.18 46.38 -39.79
C ALA A 228 19.95 47.44 -38.70
N VAL A 229 20.07 47.04 -37.45
CA VAL A 229 20.45 47.94 -36.34
C VAL A 229 21.29 47.17 -35.32
N ASP A 230 22.45 47.73 -34.98
CA ASP A 230 23.38 47.19 -33.97
C ASP A 230 22.79 47.23 -32.56
N ALA A 231 22.91 46.11 -31.84
CA ALA A 231 22.86 46.10 -30.37
C ALA A 231 23.64 44.89 -29.83
N ALA A 232 24.88 45.16 -29.39
CA ALA A 232 25.71 44.35 -28.47
C ALA A 232 25.64 42.81 -28.61
N ALA A 233 26.70 42.23 -29.17
CA ALA A 233 26.97 40.79 -29.07
C ALA A 233 27.16 40.35 -27.61
N LEU A 234 26.08 39.84 -27.01
CA LEU A 234 26.17 38.85 -25.95
C LEU A 234 26.39 37.49 -26.62
N ASP A 235 27.55 36.89 -26.37
CA ASP A 235 27.85 35.51 -26.72
C ASP A 235 26.77 34.60 -26.13
N PRO A 236 25.91 33.94 -26.95
CA PRO A 236 25.05 32.90 -26.44
C PRO A 236 25.94 31.69 -26.22
N GLN A 237 26.62 31.67 -25.08
CA GLN A 237 27.13 30.43 -24.52
C GLN A 237 25.93 29.52 -24.35
N SER A 238 25.78 28.63 -25.34
CA SER A 238 25.06 27.38 -25.23
C SER A 238 25.74 26.58 -24.13
N THR A 239 25.45 26.94 -22.87
CA THR A 239 25.59 26.06 -21.73
C THR A 239 24.64 24.91 -21.99
N SER A 240 25.15 23.88 -22.67
CA SER A 240 24.51 22.58 -22.69
C SER A 240 24.45 22.14 -21.23
N GLU A 241 23.28 22.30 -20.60
CA GLU A 241 23.06 21.79 -19.25
C GLU A 241 23.53 20.35 -19.22
N GLU A 242 24.45 20.04 -18.31
CA GLU A 242 24.97 18.69 -18.18
C GLU A 242 23.79 17.78 -17.84
N ARG A 243 23.56 16.75 -18.66
CA ARG A 243 22.44 15.84 -18.48
C ARG A 243 22.93 14.47 -18.05
N VAL A 244 22.31 13.93 -17.01
CA VAL A 244 22.53 12.57 -16.53
C VAL A 244 21.38 11.70 -17.02
N SER A 245 21.71 10.53 -17.58
CA SER A 245 20.72 9.53 -17.97
C SER A 245 20.53 8.54 -16.83
N TYR A 246 19.32 8.49 -16.29
CA TYR A 246 18.91 7.55 -15.25
C TYR A 246 18.08 6.42 -15.87
N HIS A 247 18.41 5.19 -15.55
CA HIS A 247 17.65 4.01 -15.93
C HIS A 247 16.63 3.70 -14.83
N LEU A 248 15.36 3.71 -15.17
CA LEU A 248 14.24 3.48 -14.27
C LEU A 248 13.63 2.10 -14.52
N THR A 249 13.62 1.24 -13.50
CA THR A 249 12.99 -0.09 -13.56
C THR A 249 11.79 -0.10 -12.61
N MET A 250 10.61 -0.56 -13.05
CA MET A 250 9.43 -0.74 -12.20
C MET A 250 9.38 -2.15 -11.59
N VAL A 251 8.60 -2.31 -10.52
CA VAL A 251 8.33 -3.62 -9.87
C VAL A 251 7.69 -4.65 -10.83
N ASP A 252 7.00 -4.21 -11.90
CA ASP A 252 6.44 -5.09 -12.94
C ASP A 252 7.47 -5.51 -14.02
N GLY A 253 8.73 -5.12 -13.87
CA GLY A 253 9.82 -5.41 -14.81
C GLY A 253 9.84 -4.53 -16.06
N SER A 254 9.00 -3.49 -16.13
CA SER A 254 9.08 -2.51 -17.22
C SER A 254 10.13 -1.44 -16.95
N GLU A 255 10.79 -0.98 -18.01
CA GLU A 255 11.98 -0.12 -17.94
C GLU A 255 11.82 1.13 -18.83
N THR A 256 12.47 2.22 -18.44
CA THR A 256 12.68 3.41 -19.28
C THR A 256 13.96 4.13 -18.90
N ASP A 257 14.58 4.83 -19.85
CA ASP A 257 15.60 5.82 -19.53
C ASP A 257 14.97 7.22 -19.42
N VAL A 258 15.37 7.99 -18.41
CA VAL A 258 15.04 9.42 -18.28
C VAL A 258 16.32 10.24 -18.27
N SER A 259 16.43 11.20 -19.19
CA SER A 259 17.52 12.17 -19.19
C SER A 259 17.09 13.39 -18.37
N LEU A 260 17.78 13.65 -17.26
CA LEU A 260 17.54 14.76 -16.34
C LEU A 260 18.73 15.72 -16.33
N SER A 261 18.54 16.96 -15.84
CA SER A 261 19.66 17.86 -15.55
C SER A 261 20.53 17.28 -14.44
N ALA A 262 21.83 17.55 -14.43
CA ALA A 262 22.73 17.21 -13.32
C ALA A 262 22.31 17.89 -12.00
N GLU A 263 21.59 19.01 -12.08
CA GLU A 263 21.01 19.72 -10.93
C GLU A 263 19.61 19.20 -10.53
N ALA A 264 19.10 18.14 -11.17
CA ALA A 264 17.75 17.64 -10.90
C ALA A 264 17.59 17.09 -9.48
N THR A 265 16.46 17.45 -8.87
CA THR A 265 16.09 17.03 -7.51
C THR A 265 15.41 15.66 -7.50
N VAL A 266 15.24 15.07 -6.32
CA VAL A 266 14.46 13.84 -6.18
C VAL A 266 13.00 14.06 -6.63
N TYR A 267 12.42 15.24 -6.38
CA TYR A 267 11.11 15.62 -6.90
C TYR A 267 11.05 15.57 -8.43
N ASP A 268 12.04 16.14 -9.14
CA ASP A 268 12.05 16.18 -10.60
C ASP A 268 12.11 14.77 -11.22
N ALA A 269 12.87 13.88 -10.59
CA ALA A 269 12.99 12.50 -11.02
C ALA A 269 11.71 11.68 -10.75
N CYS A 270 11.09 11.85 -9.58
CA CYS A 270 9.78 11.26 -9.28
C CYS A 270 8.67 11.81 -10.20
N ALA A 271 8.76 13.08 -10.61
CA ALA A 271 7.86 13.69 -11.57
C ALA A 271 8.06 13.11 -12.98
N ALA A 272 9.31 12.89 -13.41
CA ALA A 272 9.61 12.25 -14.69
C ALA A 272 9.12 10.79 -14.74
N ALA A 273 9.33 10.03 -13.65
CA ALA A 273 8.82 8.68 -13.50
C ALA A 273 7.28 8.63 -13.55
N SER A 274 6.61 9.58 -12.87
CA SER A 274 5.14 9.68 -12.89
C SER A 274 4.62 10.00 -14.30
N ALA A 275 5.26 10.94 -14.99
CA ALA A 275 4.91 11.33 -16.36
C ALA A 275 5.06 10.14 -17.34
N TRP A 276 6.12 9.35 -17.23
CA TRP A 276 6.31 8.13 -18.04
C TRP A 276 5.16 7.12 -17.87
N ARG A 277 4.64 6.96 -16.64
CA ARG A 277 3.52 6.04 -16.35
C ARG A 277 2.15 6.64 -16.62
N GLY A 278 2.05 7.91 -17.03
CA GLY A 278 0.78 8.63 -17.08
C GLY A 278 0.11 8.81 -15.70
N LEU A 279 0.90 8.74 -14.63
CA LEU A 279 0.45 8.86 -13.25
C LEU A 279 0.67 10.28 -12.72
N GLN A 280 0.01 10.60 -11.61
CA GLN A 280 0.15 11.88 -10.94
C GLN A 280 1.46 11.96 -10.13
N VAL A 281 2.06 13.15 -10.13
CA VAL A 281 3.34 13.44 -9.47
C VAL A 281 3.14 13.37 -7.96
N GLY A 282 3.74 12.35 -7.34
CA GLY A 282 3.54 12.00 -5.93
C GLY A 282 3.20 10.52 -5.71
N ARG A 283 2.64 9.85 -6.73
CA ARG A 283 2.27 8.42 -6.68
C ARG A 283 3.42 7.44 -6.83
N LEU A 284 4.59 7.89 -7.25
CA LEU A 284 5.79 7.07 -7.33
C LEU A 284 6.86 7.60 -6.38
N ARG A 285 7.71 6.69 -5.90
CA ARG A 285 9.01 6.99 -5.27
C ARG A 285 10.09 6.24 -6.02
N LEU A 286 11.32 6.67 -5.81
CA LEU A 286 12.53 6.05 -6.34
C LEU A 286 13.27 5.37 -5.19
N VAL A 287 13.92 4.25 -5.47
CA VAL A 287 14.80 3.53 -4.54
C VAL A 287 16.14 3.36 -5.25
N ALA A 288 17.23 3.78 -4.60
CA ALA A 288 18.59 3.59 -5.09
C ALA A 288 19.08 2.16 -4.79
N ASP A 289 20.01 1.64 -5.58
CA ASP A 289 20.53 0.28 -5.40
C ASP A 289 21.29 0.15 -4.06
N GLY A 290 20.81 -0.75 -3.20
CA GLY A 290 21.30 -0.94 -1.84
C GLY A 290 20.61 -0.08 -0.77
N GLN A 291 19.58 0.70 -1.11
CA GLN A 291 18.72 1.36 -0.13
C GLN A 291 17.44 0.53 0.12
N VAL A 292 17.07 0.41 1.39
CA VAL A 292 15.87 -0.32 1.86
C VAL A 292 14.62 0.57 1.82
N GLU A 293 14.80 1.86 2.08
CA GLU A 293 13.72 2.86 2.12
C GLU A 293 13.67 3.65 0.80
N PRO A 294 12.49 4.15 0.38
CA PRO A 294 12.39 5.05 -0.75
C PRO A 294 13.08 6.40 -0.49
N LEU A 295 13.65 6.96 -1.56
CA LEU A 295 14.25 8.30 -1.55
C LEU A 295 13.21 9.36 -1.15
N PRO A 296 13.61 10.37 -0.33
CA PRO A 296 12.69 11.39 0.15
C PRO A 296 12.13 12.19 -1.02
N PHE A 297 10.81 12.39 -1.07
CA PHE A 297 10.19 13.13 -2.16
C PHE A 297 10.24 14.64 -1.89
N CYS A 298 11.41 15.21 -2.13
CA CYS A 298 11.79 16.57 -1.74
C CYS A 298 12.28 17.41 -2.93
N ARG A 299 12.19 18.74 -2.77
CA ARG A 299 12.53 19.74 -3.79
C ARG A 299 13.92 20.37 -3.61
N LYS A 300 14.71 19.96 -2.60
CA LYS A 300 15.97 20.64 -2.25
C LYS A 300 17.18 19.70 -2.38
N THR A 301 17.08 18.42 -1.99
CA THR A 301 18.16 17.45 -2.27
C THR A 301 18.25 17.10 -3.77
N LYS A 302 19.47 17.10 -4.31
CA LYS A 302 19.76 16.59 -5.67
C LYS A 302 19.66 15.07 -5.71
N LEU A 303 19.22 14.54 -6.84
CA LEU A 303 19.14 13.09 -7.03
C LEU A 303 20.52 12.42 -6.96
N CYS A 304 21.54 13.01 -7.59
CA CYS A 304 22.90 12.47 -7.61
C CYS A 304 23.53 12.36 -6.22
N ASP A 305 23.21 13.29 -5.31
CA ASP A 305 23.74 13.31 -3.95
C ASP A 305 23.15 12.17 -3.10
N VAL A 306 21.83 11.95 -3.17
CA VAL A 306 21.15 10.88 -2.41
C VAL A 306 21.36 9.48 -2.98
N THR A 307 21.67 9.36 -4.29
CA THR A 307 22.01 8.08 -4.94
C THR A 307 23.50 7.77 -4.90
N GLY A 308 24.36 8.67 -4.40
CA GLY A 308 25.81 8.53 -4.48
C GLY A 308 26.34 8.44 -5.93
N GLY A 309 25.63 9.07 -6.88
CA GLY A 309 25.92 9.01 -8.31
C GLY A 309 25.42 7.75 -9.03
N GLN A 310 24.69 6.85 -8.37
CA GLN A 310 24.03 5.73 -9.05
C GLN A 310 22.94 6.24 -10.01
N THR A 311 22.88 5.65 -11.21
CA THR A 311 21.91 6.00 -12.25
C THR A 311 20.81 4.95 -12.46
N ASN A 312 20.95 3.74 -11.93
CA ASN A 312 19.91 2.70 -11.96
C ASN A 312 19.02 2.86 -10.73
N LEU A 313 17.72 3.09 -10.93
CA LEU A 313 16.76 3.36 -9.85
C LEU A 313 15.53 2.47 -10.00
N LEU A 314 15.14 1.82 -8.91
CA LEU A 314 13.87 1.09 -8.82
C LEU A 314 12.75 2.09 -8.55
N VAL A 315 11.70 2.04 -9.34
CA VAL A 315 10.50 2.86 -9.20
C VAL A 315 9.43 2.04 -8.47
N VAL A 316 9.05 2.52 -7.29
CA VAL A 316 8.02 1.89 -6.45
C VAL A 316 6.79 2.78 -6.37
N ILE A 317 5.61 2.18 -6.17
CA ILE A 317 4.38 2.95 -5.95
C ILE A 317 4.41 3.52 -4.53
N SER A 318 4.34 4.85 -4.43
CA SER A 318 4.25 5.57 -3.17
C SER A 318 2.92 5.28 -2.50
N ARG A 319 2.96 5.07 -1.19
CA ARG A 319 1.83 4.69 -0.34
C ARG A 319 0.86 5.84 -0.01
N ALA A 320 0.77 6.87 -0.85
CA ALA A 320 -0.20 7.96 -0.69
C ALA A 320 -1.61 7.43 -1.00
N TYR A 321 -2.44 7.30 0.04
CA TYR A 321 -3.85 6.94 -0.05
C TYR A 321 -4.59 8.01 -0.86
N ASP A 322 -5.38 7.60 -1.84
CA ASP A 322 -6.20 8.55 -2.59
C ASP A 322 -7.39 8.97 -1.73
N LEU A 323 -7.33 10.19 -1.17
CA LEU A 323 -8.46 10.77 -0.44
C LEU A 323 -9.75 10.82 -1.28
N GLY A 324 -9.65 10.74 -2.62
CA GLY A 324 -10.80 10.61 -3.51
C GLY A 324 -11.69 11.85 -3.48
N GLU A 325 -12.99 11.62 -3.65
CA GLU A 325 -14.02 12.65 -3.53
C GLU A 325 -14.39 12.87 -2.06
N ALA A 326 -14.62 14.14 -1.70
CA ALA A 326 -15.13 14.54 -0.40
C ALA A 326 -16.66 14.50 -0.39
N THR A 327 -17.24 14.25 0.79
CA THR A 327 -18.68 14.36 1.06
C THR A 327 -18.90 15.16 2.35
N GLY A 328 -20.11 15.67 2.56
CA GLY A 328 -20.43 16.61 3.66
C GLY A 328 -20.47 18.08 3.23
N PRO A 329 -20.77 19.01 4.15
CA PRO A 329 -20.96 20.44 3.84
C PRO A 329 -19.82 21.10 3.07
N LEU A 330 -18.56 20.78 3.38
CA LEU A 330 -17.38 21.37 2.75
C LEU A 330 -16.86 20.61 1.53
N ALA A 331 -17.61 19.63 1.00
CA ALA A 331 -17.17 18.81 -0.13
C ALA A 331 -16.79 19.63 -1.38
N SER A 332 -17.55 20.68 -1.69
CA SER A 332 -17.28 21.60 -2.81
C SER A 332 -16.11 22.56 -2.56
N SER A 333 -15.66 22.66 -1.30
CA SER A 333 -14.53 23.48 -0.85
C SER A 333 -13.24 22.66 -0.68
N CYS A 334 -13.24 21.41 -1.12
CA CYS A 334 -12.06 20.55 -1.12
C CYS A 334 -11.30 20.66 -2.44
N THR A 335 -10.00 20.96 -2.39
CA THR A 335 -9.14 21.12 -3.58
C THR A 335 -7.82 20.37 -3.41
N ARG A 336 -7.37 19.70 -4.47
CA ARG A 336 -6.08 18.99 -4.44
C ARG A 336 -4.93 19.97 -4.24
N CYS A 337 -3.97 19.59 -3.40
CA CYS A 337 -2.83 20.43 -3.04
C CYS A 337 -1.53 19.63 -2.90
N GLN A 338 -0.41 20.35 -2.86
CA GLN A 338 0.85 19.85 -2.35
C GLN A 338 1.31 20.76 -1.20
N PHE A 339 1.92 20.18 -0.17
CA PHE A 339 2.47 20.90 0.99
C PHE A 339 3.72 20.19 1.52
N GLU A 340 4.64 20.91 2.17
CA GLU A 340 5.80 20.30 2.84
C GLU A 340 5.39 19.80 4.25
N HIS A 341 5.88 18.62 4.65
CA HIS A 341 5.66 18.05 5.98
C HIS A 341 6.81 17.10 6.37
N TYR A 342 6.91 16.73 7.65
CA TYR A 342 7.92 15.77 8.10
C TYR A 342 7.80 14.41 7.37
N PRO A 343 8.94 13.73 7.08
CA PRO A 343 8.93 12.41 6.45
C PRO A 343 8.22 11.36 7.31
N THR A 344 7.55 10.40 6.66
CA THR A 344 6.83 9.31 7.34
C THR A 344 7.72 8.52 8.30
N SER A 345 8.99 8.32 7.92
CA SER A 345 10.01 7.57 8.66
C SER A 345 10.29 8.10 10.07
N PHE A 346 10.12 9.41 10.33
CA PHE A 346 10.34 10.00 11.66
C PHE A 346 9.22 9.66 12.67
N TYR A 347 7.99 9.46 12.20
CA TYR A 347 6.86 9.02 13.03
C TYR A 347 6.90 7.51 13.33
N VAL A 348 7.57 6.74 12.45
CA VAL A 348 7.71 5.28 12.60
C VAL A 348 8.98 4.89 13.36
N SER A 349 10.09 5.57 13.08
CA SER A 349 11.41 5.30 13.64
C SER A 349 12.01 6.60 14.18
N ARG A 350 12.36 6.62 15.47
CA ARG A 350 13.03 7.78 16.10
C ARG A 350 14.48 7.87 15.64
N GLN A 351 14.69 8.42 14.45
CA GLN A 351 16.02 8.83 14.00
C GLN A 351 16.37 10.19 14.61
N SER A 352 17.64 10.33 15.03
CA SER A 352 18.19 11.58 15.57
C SER A 352 19.58 11.79 14.99
N GLY A 353 19.82 12.94 14.34
CA GLY A 353 21.15 13.25 13.81
C GLY A 353 21.22 14.61 13.12
N ASP A 354 20.44 14.76 12.05
CA ASP A 354 20.63 15.84 11.07
C ASP A 354 19.43 16.80 10.96
N ALA A 355 19.61 17.88 10.20
CA ALA A 355 18.52 18.79 9.84
C ALA A 355 17.48 18.03 9.00
N ILE A 356 16.24 17.99 9.48
CA ILE A 356 15.18 17.20 8.86
C ILE A 356 14.68 17.92 7.60
N GLU A 357 14.96 17.35 6.43
CA GLU A 357 14.38 17.83 5.18
C GLU A 357 12.92 17.36 5.08
N MET A 358 12.01 18.31 4.84
CA MET A 358 10.59 18.04 4.71
C MET A 358 10.27 17.39 3.34
N GLU A 359 9.35 16.44 3.34
CA GLU A 359 8.81 15.83 2.13
C GLU A 359 7.63 16.64 1.59
N VAL A 360 7.48 16.62 0.26
CA VAL A 360 6.26 17.07 -0.41
C VAL A 360 5.17 16.01 -0.24
N CYS A 361 4.05 16.38 0.37
CA CYS A 361 2.85 15.57 0.48
C CYS A 361 1.90 15.88 -0.69
N GLU A 362 1.27 14.86 -1.28
CA GLU A 362 0.10 15.03 -2.16
C GLU A 362 -1.16 14.84 -1.31
N GLY A 363 -2.11 15.76 -1.38
CA GLY A 363 -3.26 15.76 -0.47
C GLY A 363 -4.42 16.64 -0.90
N GLN A 364 -5.35 16.87 0.03
CA GLN A 364 -6.52 17.73 -0.14
C GLN A 364 -6.43 18.92 0.83
N ARG A 365 -6.65 20.13 0.32
CA ARG A 365 -6.88 21.35 1.10
C ARG A 365 -8.38 21.54 1.26
N VAL A 366 -8.82 21.71 2.50
CA VAL A 366 -10.18 22.06 2.89
C VAL A 366 -10.19 23.51 3.31
N THR A 367 -11.18 24.27 2.83
CA THR A 367 -11.41 25.68 3.22
C THR A 367 -12.84 25.86 3.69
N PHE A 368 -13.09 26.74 4.67
CA PHE A 368 -14.45 27.16 5.04
C PHE A 368 -14.95 28.19 4.02
N SER A 369 -15.16 27.77 2.78
CA SER A 369 -15.62 28.62 1.68
C SER A 369 -17.09 28.37 1.32
N ASP A 370 -17.91 27.98 2.31
CA ASP A 370 -19.36 27.94 2.16
C ASP A 370 -19.97 29.34 2.39
N PRO A 371 -20.55 30.00 1.36
CA PRO A 371 -21.24 31.28 1.52
C PRO A 371 -22.60 31.19 2.22
N GLY A 372 -23.07 29.98 2.59
CA GLY A 372 -24.37 29.73 3.23
C GLY A 372 -24.32 29.37 4.72
N ALA A 373 -23.15 29.08 5.30
CA ALA A 373 -23.01 28.67 6.70
C ALA A 373 -22.89 29.88 7.65
N ASP A 374 -23.56 29.83 8.80
CA ASP A 374 -23.42 30.85 9.84
C ASP A 374 -22.06 30.69 10.58
N PRO A 375 -21.26 31.76 10.75
CA PRO A 375 -19.95 31.65 11.39
C PRO A 375 -20.02 31.13 12.83
N GLY A 376 -19.29 30.05 13.10
CA GLY A 376 -19.30 29.36 14.39
C GLY A 376 -20.15 28.08 14.42
N GLU A 377 -20.93 27.76 13.37
CA GLU A 377 -21.45 26.41 13.18
C GLU A 377 -20.38 25.51 12.51
N PRO A 378 -20.15 24.28 13.01
CA PRO A 378 -19.19 23.37 12.40
C PRO A 378 -19.65 22.90 11.02
N ALA A 379 -18.72 22.88 10.07
CA ALA A 379 -18.91 22.37 8.72
C ALA A 379 -17.69 21.52 8.33
N GLY A 380 -17.92 20.34 7.75
CA GLY A 380 -16.86 19.37 7.51
C GLY A 380 -16.89 18.68 6.17
N ALA A 381 -15.81 17.93 5.92
CA ALA A 381 -15.62 17.08 4.76
C ALA A 381 -15.03 15.73 5.20
N ILE A 382 -15.69 14.63 4.79
CA ILE A 382 -15.21 13.26 4.97
C ILE A 382 -14.86 12.65 3.60
N PHE A 383 -13.69 12.03 3.52
CA PHE A 383 -12.98 11.73 2.27
C PHE A 383 -13.03 10.25 1.89
N GLY A 384 -13.40 9.96 0.65
CA GLY A 384 -13.27 8.61 0.11
C GLY A 384 -14.24 7.59 0.71
N VAL A 385 -15.42 8.02 1.18
CA VAL A 385 -16.49 7.13 1.68
C VAL A 385 -16.97 6.12 0.61
N SER A 386 -16.74 6.43 -0.67
CA SER A 386 -16.95 5.53 -1.81
C SER A 386 -15.81 4.50 -2.03
N GLN A 387 -14.72 4.58 -1.26
CA GLN A 387 -13.60 3.65 -1.24
C GLN A 387 -13.65 2.78 0.03
N PRO A 388 -12.91 1.64 0.06
CA PRO A 388 -12.77 0.85 1.28
C PRO A 388 -12.29 1.68 2.47
N PRO A 389 -12.75 1.39 3.69
CA PRO A 389 -12.27 2.06 4.90
C PRO A 389 -10.76 1.95 5.08
N LEU A 390 -10.18 2.87 5.85
CA LEU A 390 -8.77 2.82 6.23
C LEU A 390 -8.44 1.53 6.99
N CYS A 391 -7.26 0.96 6.74
CA CYS A 391 -6.80 -0.29 7.33
C CYS A 391 -5.26 -0.31 7.46
N GLY A 392 -4.71 -1.28 8.20
CA GLY A 392 -3.26 -1.35 8.38
C GLY A 392 -2.72 -0.25 9.30
N ARG A 393 -1.48 0.15 9.03
CA ARG A 393 -0.81 1.27 9.70
C ARG A 393 -0.72 2.45 8.74
N MET A 394 -1.21 3.60 9.18
CA MET A 394 -1.36 4.80 8.34
C MET A 394 -0.97 6.05 9.10
N LEU A 395 -0.34 7.00 8.42
CA LEU A 395 -0.02 8.32 8.94
C LEU A 395 -0.86 9.36 8.20
N MET A 396 -1.66 10.13 8.94
CA MET A 396 -2.24 11.36 8.45
C MET A 396 -1.30 12.52 8.77
N ARG A 397 -0.89 13.27 7.75
CA ARG A 397 -0.05 14.48 7.84
C ARG A 397 -0.92 15.70 7.57
N ILE A 398 -0.81 16.72 8.40
CA ILE A 398 -1.75 17.85 8.46
C ILE A 398 -0.96 19.15 8.55
N LEU A 399 -1.27 20.10 7.67
CA LEU A 399 -0.73 21.47 7.74
C LEU A 399 -1.88 22.46 7.91
N LEU A 400 -1.83 23.27 8.97
CA LEU A 400 -2.77 24.38 9.15
C LEU A 400 -2.28 25.63 8.41
N HIS A 401 -3.18 26.26 7.64
CA HIS A 401 -2.86 27.45 6.85
C HIS A 401 -3.20 28.77 7.56
N GLN A 402 -4.04 28.72 8.59
CA GLN A 402 -4.43 29.89 9.39
C GLN A 402 -4.64 29.49 10.85
N ARG A 403 -4.69 30.48 11.74
CA ARG A 403 -5.01 30.27 13.16
C ARG A 403 -6.50 29.98 13.32
N ALA A 404 -6.86 28.71 13.36
CA ALA A 404 -8.22 28.28 13.66
C ALA A 404 -8.59 28.52 15.13
N TRP A 405 -9.85 28.88 15.38
CA TRP A 405 -10.38 29.12 16.73
C TRP A 405 -11.16 27.92 17.28
N ALA A 406 -11.77 27.14 16.38
CA ALA A 406 -12.26 25.80 16.60
C ALA A 406 -12.04 24.98 15.31
N PHE A 407 -11.63 23.72 15.44
CA PHE A 407 -11.20 22.87 14.31
C PHE A 407 -11.08 21.41 14.75
N GLY A 408 -11.45 20.45 13.89
CA GLY A 408 -11.20 19.03 14.11
C GLY A 408 -10.61 18.33 12.88
N VAL A 409 -9.70 17.39 13.10
CA VAL A 409 -9.11 16.56 12.05
C VAL A 409 -8.78 15.16 12.55
N GLY A 410 -9.06 14.16 11.74
CA GLY A 410 -8.77 12.76 12.05
C GLY A 410 -9.65 11.81 11.26
N LEU A 411 -10.36 10.92 11.95
CA LEU A 411 -11.24 9.91 11.39
C LEU A 411 -12.70 10.22 11.67
N GLY A 412 -13.54 10.02 10.66
CA GLY A 412 -14.99 9.88 10.82
C GLY A 412 -15.39 8.43 10.51
N SER A 413 -16.29 7.88 11.32
CA SER A 413 -17.01 6.64 10.98
C SER A 413 -18.23 6.94 10.09
N GLU A 414 -18.96 5.90 9.67
CA GLU A 414 -20.28 6.07 9.00
C GLU A 414 -21.29 6.87 9.83
N LYS A 415 -21.06 6.99 11.15
CA LYS A 415 -21.93 7.70 12.10
C LYS A 415 -21.48 9.14 12.38
N ALA A 416 -20.33 9.56 11.84
CA ALA A 416 -19.81 10.90 12.06
C ALA A 416 -20.72 11.94 11.39
N ASP A 417 -20.99 13.04 12.09
CA ASP A 417 -21.79 14.16 11.58
C ASP A 417 -20.87 15.33 11.25
N GLN A 418 -20.70 15.61 9.95
CA GLN A 418 -19.84 16.70 9.47
C GLN A 418 -20.42 18.09 9.76
N SER A 419 -21.61 18.18 10.37
CA SER A 419 -22.22 19.40 10.91
C SER A 419 -22.27 19.44 12.44
N GLN A 420 -21.59 18.53 13.13
CA GLN A 420 -21.48 18.49 14.59
C GLN A 420 -20.09 18.92 15.08
N ASP A 421 -20.01 19.44 16.31
CA ASP A 421 -18.73 19.68 16.97
C ASP A 421 -18.00 18.32 17.20
N PRO A 422 -16.77 18.15 16.69
CA PRO A 422 -15.98 16.92 16.84
C PRO A 422 -15.72 16.47 18.29
N GLU A 423 -15.82 17.39 19.27
CA GLU A 423 -15.77 17.04 20.69
C GLU A 423 -16.98 16.22 21.15
N HIS A 424 -18.13 16.40 20.49
CA HIS A 424 -19.41 15.80 20.88
C HIS A 424 -19.91 14.74 19.89
N ASP A 425 -19.24 14.58 18.74
CA ASP A 425 -19.55 13.56 17.74
C ASP A 425 -19.03 12.17 18.20
N PRO A 426 -19.91 11.17 18.44
CA PRO A 426 -19.51 9.81 18.79
C PRO A 426 -18.84 9.06 17.62
N GLY A 427 -18.98 9.55 16.39
CA GLY A 427 -18.35 9.03 15.19
C GLY A 427 -16.97 9.61 14.88
N PHE A 428 -16.51 10.64 15.60
CA PHE A 428 -15.21 11.29 15.39
C PHE A 428 -14.09 10.72 16.29
N LEU A 429 -12.89 10.63 15.73
CA LEU A 429 -11.63 10.41 16.45
C LEU A 429 -10.53 11.29 15.88
N GLY A 430 -9.81 12.04 16.72
CA GLY A 430 -8.64 12.76 16.26
C GLY A 430 -8.21 13.93 17.11
N LEU A 431 -7.57 14.87 16.44
CA LEU A 431 -7.13 16.14 16.99
C LEU A 431 -8.27 17.16 16.90
N TYR A 432 -8.53 17.86 18.01
CA TYR A 432 -9.50 18.95 18.07
C TYR A 432 -8.91 20.16 18.79
N HIS A 433 -9.16 21.34 18.24
CA HIS A 433 -8.96 22.62 18.93
C HIS A 433 -10.32 23.28 19.11
N GLY A 434 -10.57 23.86 20.28
CA GLY A 434 -11.82 24.54 20.58
C GLY A 434 -11.62 25.64 21.63
N GLY A 435 -11.79 26.90 21.21
CA GLY A 435 -11.85 28.10 22.06
C GLY A 435 -10.53 28.48 22.76
N SER A 436 -10.06 27.64 23.68
CA SER A 436 -8.81 27.82 24.43
C SER A 436 -8.16 26.49 24.86
N SER A 437 -8.62 25.36 24.32
CA SER A 437 -8.05 24.03 24.55
C SER A 437 -7.71 23.34 23.25
N THR A 438 -6.60 22.61 23.26
CA THR A 438 -6.21 21.66 22.23
C THR A 438 -6.29 20.27 22.86
N ASN A 439 -7.02 19.37 22.22
CA ASN A 439 -7.48 18.11 22.78
C ASN A 439 -7.23 16.95 21.81
N VAL A 440 -7.19 15.74 22.35
CA VAL A 440 -7.46 14.52 21.57
C VAL A 440 -8.87 14.08 21.92
N CYS A 441 -9.73 13.95 20.90
CA CYS A 441 -11.12 13.52 21.05
C CYS A 441 -11.30 12.13 20.46
N ALA A 442 -12.14 11.31 21.09
CA ALA A 442 -12.60 10.04 20.56
C ALA A 442 -13.98 9.70 21.16
N TYR A 443 -14.94 9.31 20.34
CA TYR A 443 -16.26 8.81 20.79
C TYR A 443 -17.04 9.81 21.67
N ALA A 444 -17.05 11.09 21.29
CA ALA A 444 -17.61 12.20 22.07
C ALA A 444 -16.96 12.45 23.46
N GLU A 445 -15.74 11.95 23.68
CA GLU A 445 -14.95 12.20 24.90
C GLU A 445 -13.59 12.84 24.59
N ARG A 446 -13.18 13.81 25.43
CA ARG A 446 -11.80 14.32 25.45
C ARG A 446 -10.89 13.33 26.18
N VAL A 447 -10.24 12.44 25.44
CA VAL A 447 -9.29 11.46 26.00
C VAL A 447 -7.95 12.09 26.39
N HIS A 448 -7.65 13.30 25.91
CA HIS A 448 -6.58 14.14 26.43
C HIS A 448 -6.96 15.63 26.37
N GLU A 449 -6.77 16.36 27.47
CA GLU A 449 -6.89 17.82 27.53
C GLU A 449 -5.50 18.48 27.64
N GLY A 450 -5.19 19.43 26.76
CA GLY A 450 -3.93 20.17 26.81
C GLY A 450 -3.90 21.21 27.96
N GLU A 451 -2.80 21.26 28.73
CA GLU A 451 -2.69 22.13 29.92
C GLU A 451 -2.99 23.63 29.67
N TRP A 452 -3.80 24.24 30.54
CA TRP A 452 -4.09 25.68 30.54
C TRP A 452 -3.00 26.48 31.27
N VAL A 453 -2.04 27.06 30.55
CA VAL A 453 -0.88 27.76 31.15
C VAL A 453 -1.20 29.24 31.42
N ARG A 454 -1.58 29.56 32.67
CA ARG A 454 -2.00 30.91 33.12
C ARG A 454 -1.00 32.04 32.83
N ASP A 455 0.30 31.80 32.94
CA ASP A 455 1.33 32.86 32.86
C ASP A 455 1.94 33.07 31.46
N ARG A 456 1.41 32.45 30.40
CA ARG A 456 1.97 32.54 29.03
C ARG A 456 1.03 33.04 27.93
N GLY A 457 -0.13 33.62 28.29
CA GLY A 457 -0.99 34.40 27.39
C GLY A 457 -1.15 33.92 25.94
N SER A 458 -2.18 33.11 25.67
CA SER A 458 -2.64 32.78 24.30
C SER A 458 -1.61 32.13 23.35
N LYS A 459 -0.63 31.36 23.87
CA LYS A 459 0.36 30.60 23.06
C LYS A 459 0.09 29.08 22.95
N LYS A 460 -1.18 28.68 22.93
CA LYS A 460 -1.66 27.29 22.69
C LYS A 460 -2.79 27.23 21.66
N PHE A 461 -2.80 28.17 20.73
CA PHE A 461 -3.54 28.03 19.47
C PHE A 461 -2.56 27.40 18.49
N TRP A 462 -2.98 26.39 17.74
CA TRP A 462 -2.24 26.05 16.53
C TRP A 462 -2.29 27.26 15.60
N THR A 463 -1.15 27.65 15.06
CA THR A 463 -1.01 28.79 14.15
C THR A 463 -0.93 28.31 12.71
N GLU A 464 -0.95 29.26 11.78
CA GLU A 464 -0.37 29.07 10.45
C GLU A 464 0.98 28.33 10.55
N GLU A 465 1.22 27.44 9.59
CA GLU A 465 2.38 26.53 9.50
C GLU A 465 2.50 25.45 10.59
N THR A 466 1.55 25.30 11.52
CA THR A 466 1.63 24.21 12.50
C THR A 466 1.49 22.84 11.83
N GLU A 467 2.55 22.02 11.89
CA GLU A 467 2.52 20.63 11.44
C GLU A 467 1.94 19.71 12.51
N LEU A 468 0.85 19.03 12.16
CA LEU A 468 0.20 18.04 13.01
C LEU A 468 0.25 16.69 12.30
N ALA A 469 0.34 15.61 13.07
CA ALA A 469 0.20 14.27 12.50
C ALA A 469 -0.61 13.36 13.40
N ILE A 470 -1.22 12.35 12.80
CA ILE A 470 -1.92 11.29 13.52
C ILE A 470 -1.48 9.95 12.93
N LEU A 471 -0.83 9.13 13.74
CA LEU A 471 -0.48 7.76 13.41
C LEU A 471 -1.63 6.84 13.85
N PHE A 472 -2.29 6.24 12.87
CA PHE A 472 -3.27 5.18 13.06
C PHE A 472 -2.60 3.82 12.86
N ASN A 473 -2.98 2.88 13.71
CA ASN A 473 -2.64 1.47 13.56
C ASN A 473 -3.90 0.66 13.81
N PHE A 474 -4.70 0.43 12.77
CA PHE A 474 -5.89 -0.44 12.84
C PHE A 474 -5.51 -1.90 13.14
N ASP A 475 -4.24 -2.23 12.89
CA ASP A 475 -3.68 -3.57 12.85
C ASP A 475 -2.77 -3.89 14.06
N ASP A 476 -3.04 -3.29 15.22
CA ASP A 476 -2.18 -3.43 16.40
C ASP A 476 -2.23 -4.83 17.04
N LYS A 477 -1.04 -5.35 17.38
CA LYS A 477 -0.81 -6.68 17.98
C LYS A 477 -1.52 -6.88 19.33
N ARG A 478 -2.08 -5.83 19.94
CA ARG A 478 -2.91 -5.88 21.15
C ARG A 478 -4.36 -6.31 20.90
N GLY A 479 -4.80 -6.43 19.65
CA GLY A 479 -6.15 -6.89 19.29
C GLY A 479 -7.22 -5.79 19.26
N TYR A 480 -6.82 -4.53 19.22
CA TYR A 480 -7.66 -3.35 19.01
C TYR A 480 -6.80 -2.28 18.33
N GLY A 481 -7.38 -1.45 17.45
CA GLY A 481 -6.61 -0.43 16.75
C GLY A 481 -6.09 0.66 17.69
N THR A 482 -5.12 1.48 17.28
CA THR A 482 -4.63 2.59 18.10
C THR A 482 -4.36 3.86 17.32
N MET A 483 -4.59 5.02 17.95
CA MET A 483 -4.33 6.36 17.43
C MET A 483 -3.32 7.08 18.34
N GLN A 484 -2.23 7.60 17.76
CA GLN A 484 -1.31 8.52 18.42
C GLN A 484 -1.27 9.85 17.64
N CYS A 485 -1.62 10.94 18.29
CA CYS A 485 -1.49 12.28 17.73
C CYS A 485 -0.09 12.86 18.01
N PHE A 486 0.31 13.85 17.20
CA PHE A 486 1.61 14.53 17.28
C PHE A 486 1.46 16.04 16.98
N GLU A 487 2.28 16.85 17.63
CA GLU A 487 2.54 18.25 17.29
C GLU A 487 4.02 18.34 16.87
N GLY A 488 4.27 18.69 15.60
CA GLY A 488 5.56 18.45 14.95
C GLY A 488 5.92 16.96 14.94
N LEU A 489 6.97 16.60 15.68
CA LEU A 489 7.42 15.22 15.91
C LEU A 489 7.20 14.71 17.34
N GLU A 490 6.66 15.55 18.23
CA GLU A 490 6.43 15.17 19.62
C GLU A 490 5.03 14.57 19.82
N PRO A 491 4.90 13.40 20.48
CA PRO A 491 3.59 12.81 20.76
C PRO A 491 2.70 13.73 21.58
N PHE A 492 1.51 14.04 21.05
CA PHE A 492 0.49 14.82 21.72
C PHE A 492 -0.60 13.91 22.29
N GLY A 493 -0.81 13.99 23.60
CA GLY A 493 -1.75 13.13 24.33
C GLY A 493 -1.33 11.67 24.46
N THR A 494 -2.15 10.90 25.17
CA THR A 494 -1.95 9.45 25.34
C THR A 494 -2.43 8.67 24.13
N LEU A 495 -1.78 7.54 23.85
CA LEU A 495 -2.22 6.58 22.84
C LEU A 495 -3.66 6.12 23.09
N VAL A 496 -4.53 6.34 22.10
CA VAL A 496 -5.98 6.09 22.19
C VAL A 496 -6.32 4.73 21.56
N PRO A 497 -7.15 3.87 22.18
CA PRO A 497 -7.68 2.68 21.53
C PRO A 497 -8.77 3.05 20.51
N ILE A 498 -8.69 2.48 19.31
CA ILE A 498 -9.70 2.54 18.25
C ILE A 498 -10.52 1.24 18.32
N ILE A 499 -11.83 1.35 18.48
CA ILE A 499 -12.78 0.23 18.36
C ILE A 499 -12.87 -0.22 16.90
N SER A 500 -13.27 -1.46 16.65
CA SER A 500 -13.50 -1.92 15.28
C SER A 500 -14.76 -1.27 14.71
N ASP A 501 -14.57 -0.38 13.73
CA ASP A 501 -15.61 0.25 12.90
C ASP A 501 -14.97 0.63 11.54
N SER A 502 -15.79 1.05 10.57
CA SER A 502 -15.30 1.61 9.30
C SER A 502 -14.93 3.08 9.48
N TYR A 503 -13.72 3.47 9.07
CA TYR A 503 -13.19 4.83 9.24
C TYR A 503 -12.64 5.42 7.94
N TRP A 504 -12.85 6.73 7.78
CA TRP A 504 -12.32 7.54 6.69
C TRP A 504 -11.75 8.86 7.21
N PRO A 505 -10.79 9.49 6.49
CA PRO A 505 -10.28 10.81 6.85
C PRO A 505 -11.41 11.85 6.92
N THR A 506 -11.41 12.70 7.94
CA THR A 506 -12.38 13.78 8.12
C THR A 506 -11.71 15.06 8.60
N VAL A 507 -12.25 16.20 8.18
CA VAL A 507 -11.86 17.56 8.59
C VAL A 507 -13.14 18.34 8.90
N VAL A 508 -13.19 19.04 10.03
CA VAL A 508 -14.28 19.92 10.43
C VAL A 508 -13.72 21.29 10.78
N LEU A 509 -14.26 22.34 10.15
CA LEU A 509 -13.87 23.74 10.27
C LEU A 509 -15.03 24.53 10.89
N PHE A 510 -14.78 25.72 11.47
CA PHE A 510 -15.83 26.50 12.16
C PHE A 510 -15.91 27.98 11.70
N MET A 511 -14.85 28.53 11.11
CA MET A 511 -14.74 29.95 10.75
C MET A 511 -14.39 30.12 9.27
N PRO A 512 -14.93 31.15 8.56
CA PRO A 512 -14.70 31.38 7.11
C PRO A 512 -13.25 31.42 6.61
N ASP A 513 -12.30 31.74 7.48
CA ASP A 513 -10.87 31.80 7.13
C ASP A 513 -10.12 30.49 7.48
N ASP A 514 -10.77 29.52 8.12
CA ASP A 514 -10.16 28.23 8.46
C ASP A 514 -9.77 27.47 7.20
N ALA A 515 -8.55 26.92 7.21
CA ALA A 515 -8.05 26.09 6.14
C ALA A 515 -6.98 25.11 6.63
N ALA A 516 -7.11 23.85 6.24
CA ALA A 516 -6.16 22.78 6.52
C ALA A 516 -5.86 21.99 5.26
N SER A 517 -4.62 21.52 5.11
CA SER A 517 -4.25 20.50 4.14
C SER A 517 -4.01 19.18 4.85
N ILE A 518 -4.56 18.09 4.30
CA ILE A 518 -4.34 16.73 4.79
C ILE A 518 -3.78 15.83 3.69
N ALA A 519 -2.89 14.92 4.07
CA ALA A 519 -2.42 13.80 3.29
C ALA A 519 -2.45 12.54 4.16
N VAL A 520 -2.64 11.37 3.55
CA VAL A 520 -2.68 10.08 4.27
C VAL A 520 -1.78 9.09 3.54
N ASP A 521 -0.87 8.46 4.27
CA ASP A 521 0.12 7.53 3.76
C ASP A 521 0.06 6.20 4.54
N PHE A 522 0.24 5.04 3.89
CA PHE A 522 0.53 3.79 4.62
C PHE A 522 2.01 3.79 5.06
N VAL A 523 2.29 3.34 6.30
CA VAL A 523 3.61 3.42 6.95
C VAL A 523 4.00 2.15 7.73
#